data_AF-A0A8S3PTP5-F1
#
_entry.id   AF-A0A8S3PTP5-F1
#
_cell.length_a   1.000
_cell.length_b   1.000
_cell.length_c   1.000
_cell.angle_alpha   90.00
_cell.angle_beta   90.00
_cell.angle_gamma   90.00
#
_symmetry.space_group_name_H-M   'P 1'
#
loop_
_entity.id
_entity.type
_entity.pdbx_description
1 polymer ?
#
loop_
_entity_poly.entity_id
_entity_poly.type
_entity_poly.pdbx_seq_one_letter_code
_entity_poly.pdbx_strand_id
1 'polypeptide(L)'
;MPELGVPLAEDKTVLPVEILTFLGIEFDTIAMELRLPKVKLIEIKQRITVILGCKKVKLRELQSLIGLLNFACQVVVPGRAFCRRLIDATCNVKEAWHRIRVSSEMKDDLQIWLSFLNEYNGVSVMLDLLWTSNETIQLYTDSAGGSNRGFGIYFDGKWSQACWPREWSQNALQTVSTTSRQGTYSNAKPTMEILDVEVKKLVHFSMAKNTWKTYKTALESLAKFSKEYDLNVSWPIQIDVLTRFIAYLSYSGLTSSTINTYLSGISH
;
A
#
# COMPACT_ATOMS: atom_id res chain seq x y z
N MET A 1 -34.96 11.13 7.47
CA MET A 1 -33.68 11.65 6.93
C MET A 1 -33.88 12.40 5.59
N PRO A 2 -34.52 13.58 5.55
CA PRO A 2 -34.40 14.52 4.43
C PRO A 2 -33.54 15.76 4.75
N GLU A 3 -33.00 15.89 5.97
CA GLU A 3 -32.36 17.13 6.44
C GLU A 3 -31.06 17.51 5.72
N LEU A 4 -30.38 16.59 5.03
CA LEU A 4 -29.11 16.88 4.39
C LEU A 4 -29.25 17.41 2.94
N GLY A 5 -30.45 17.36 2.36
CA GLY A 5 -30.70 17.85 0.99
C GLY A 5 -29.97 17.08 -0.13
N VAL A 6 -29.32 15.95 0.18
CA VAL A 6 -28.63 15.11 -0.80
C VAL A 6 -29.64 14.11 -1.39
N PRO A 7 -29.91 14.15 -2.71
CA PRO A 7 -30.83 13.22 -3.33
C PRO A 7 -30.26 11.80 -3.33
N LEU A 8 -31.05 10.83 -2.86
CA LEU A 8 -30.73 9.41 -3.03
C LEU A 8 -30.99 9.00 -4.49
N ALA A 9 -30.02 8.31 -5.07
CA ALA A 9 -30.17 7.65 -6.35
C ALA A 9 -30.84 6.28 -6.10
N GLU A 10 -32.17 6.21 -6.22
CA GLU A 10 -32.93 4.98 -5.95
C GLU A 10 -32.46 3.80 -6.81
N ASP A 11 -32.00 4.07 -8.04
CA ASP A 11 -31.43 3.09 -8.98
C ASP A 11 -30.09 2.49 -8.51
N LYS A 12 -29.41 3.16 -7.57
CA LYS A 12 -28.13 2.73 -6.97
C LYS A 12 -28.27 2.36 -5.51
N THR A 13 -29.47 2.49 -4.96
CA THR A 13 -29.75 2.20 -3.56
C THR A 13 -30.12 0.74 -3.44
N VAL A 14 -29.22 -0.03 -2.84
CA VAL A 14 -29.47 -1.44 -2.54
C VAL A 14 -30.06 -1.51 -1.13
N LEU A 15 -31.17 -2.24 -0.99
CA LEU A 15 -31.75 -2.57 0.32
C LEU A 15 -30.77 -3.43 1.14
N PRO A 16 -31.01 -3.69 2.43
CA PRO A 16 -30.18 -4.61 3.20
C PRO A 16 -30.05 -5.95 2.48
N VAL A 17 -28.83 -6.30 2.10
CA VAL A 17 -28.49 -7.54 1.38
C VAL A 17 -27.27 -8.19 2.01
N GLU A 18 -27.24 -9.52 1.97
CA GLU A 18 -26.14 -10.32 2.53
C GLU A 18 -24.86 -10.22 1.68
N ILE A 19 -25.05 -10.03 0.37
CA ILE A 19 -23.99 -9.86 -0.63
C ILE A 19 -24.17 -8.51 -1.33
N LEU A 20 -23.20 -7.61 -1.19
CA LEU A 20 -23.21 -6.28 -1.80
C LEU A 20 -21.99 -6.08 -2.70
N THR A 21 -22.20 -5.65 -3.94
CA THR A 21 -21.10 -5.19 -4.79
C THR A 21 -20.90 -3.70 -4.60
N PHE A 22 -19.76 -3.30 -4.01
CA PHE A 22 -19.41 -1.90 -3.81
C PHE A 22 -18.02 -1.62 -4.40
N LEU A 23 -17.89 -0.55 -5.19
CA LEU A 23 -16.68 -0.20 -5.94
C LEU A 23 -16.11 -1.35 -6.80
N GLY A 24 -16.98 -2.30 -7.17
CA GLY A 24 -16.64 -3.46 -7.99
C GLY A 24 -15.90 -4.58 -7.24
N ILE A 25 -16.03 -4.63 -5.91
CA ILE A 25 -15.72 -5.75 -5.01
C ILE A 25 -17.03 -6.26 -4.41
N GLU A 26 -17.19 -7.58 -4.33
CA GLU A 26 -18.30 -8.25 -3.64
C GLU A 26 -17.97 -8.42 -2.16
N PHE A 27 -18.85 -7.94 -1.30
CA PHE A 27 -18.82 -8.07 0.15
C PHE A 27 -19.83 -9.14 0.53
N ASP A 28 -19.37 -10.26 1.09
CA ASP A 28 -20.22 -11.33 1.60
C ASP A 28 -20.20 -11.28 3.13
N THR A 29 -21.28 -10.77 3.72
CA THR A 29 -21.37 -10.55 5.17
C THR A 29 -21.66 -11.83 5.95
N ILE A 30 -22.10 -12.90 5.28
CA ILE A 30 -22.30 -14.22 5.91
C ILE A 30 -20.97 -14.95 6.00
N ALA A 31 -20.23 -15.01 4.90
CA ALA A 31 -18.91 -15.64 4.88
C ALA A 31 -17.83 -14.75 5.53
N MET A 32 -18.10 -13.45 5.71
CA MET A 32 -17.15 -12.43 6.16
C MET A 32 -15.96 -12.30 5.20
N GLU A 33 -16.23 -12.33 3.90
CA GLU A 33 -15.21 -12.39 2.84
C GLU A 33 -15.36 -11.25 1.83
N LEU A 34 -14.22 -10.82 1.29
CA LEU A 34 -14.16 -9.91 0.14
C LEU A 34 -13.78 -10.69 -1.12
N ARG A 35 -14.58 -10.57 -2.17
CA ARG A 35 -14.39 -11.32 -3.43
C ARG A 35 -14.37 -10.38 -4.64
N LEU A 36 -13.62 -10.75 -5.68
CA LEU A 36 -13.83 -10.18 -6.99
C LEU A 36 -15.12 -10.74 -7.59
N PRO A 37 -15.96 -9.88 -8.22
CA PRO A 37 -17.09 -10.35 -9.00
C PRO A 37 -16.67 -11.36 -10.06
N LYS A 38 -17.48 -12.41 -10.27
CA LYS A 38 -17.18 -13.51 -11.20
C LYS A 38 -16.82 -13.04 -12.61
N VAL A 39 -17.52 -12.00 -13.10
CA VAL A 39 -17.26 -11.42 -14.43
C VAL A 39 -15.83 -10.89 -14.54
N LYS A 40 -15.35 -10.17 -13.51
CA LYS A 40 -13.98 -9.63 -13.48
C LYS A 40 -12.94 -10.76 -13.36
N LEU A 41 -13.21 -11.79 -12.55
CA LEU A 41 -12.32 -12.95 -12.46
C LEU A 41 -12.12 -13.62 -13.81
N ILE A 42 -13.21 -13.83 -14.55
CA ILE A 42 -13.17 -14.44 -15.89
C ILE A 42 -12.34 -13.56 -16.84
N GLU A 43 -12.58 -12.24 -16.86
CA GLU A 43 -11.83 -11.31 -17.71
C GLU A 43 -10.32 -11.37 -17.41
N ILE A 44 -9.93 -11.34 -16.14
CA ILE A 44 -8.52 -11.38 -15.74
C ILE A 44 -7.89 -12.71 -16.16
N LYS A 45 -8.53 -13.84 -15.85
CA LYS A 45 -8.04 -15.18 -16.21
C LYS A 45 -7.84 -15.30 -17.72
N GLN A 46 -8.82 -14.86 -18.51
CA GLN A 46 -8.73 -14.89 -19.98
C GLN A 46 -7.53 -14.08 -20.50
N ARG A 47 -7.34 -12.85 -20.00
CA ARG A 47 -6.21 -12.00 -20.42
C ARG A 47 -4.85 -12.61 -20.04
N ILE A 48 -4.76 -13.20 -18.85
CA ILE A 48 -3.55 -13.92 -18.43
C ILE A 48 -3.27 -15.09 -19.40
N THR A 49 -4.26 -15.94 -19.67
CA THR A 49 -4.11 -17.09 -20.58
C THR A 49 -3.67 -16.66 -21.98
N VAL A 50 -4.22 -15.57 -22.51
CA VAL A 50 -3.80 -15.01 -23.82
C VAL A 50 -2.32 -14.61 -23.79
N ILE A 51 -1.89 -13.87 -22.76
CA ILE A 51 -0.50 -13.40 -22.64
C ILE A 51 0.48 -14.57 -22.42
N LEU A 52 0.10 -15.60 -21.66
CA LEU A 52 0.90 -16.82 -21.48
C LEU A 52 1.19 -17.54 -22.80
N GLY A 53 0.22 -17.55 -23.72
CA GLY A 53 0.37 -18.13 -25.06
C GLY A 53 1.24 -17.31 -26.01
N CYS A 54 1.56 -16.06 -25.68
CA CYS A 54 2.30 -15.16 -26.56
C CYS A 54 3.81 -15.21 -26.30
N LYS A 55 4.60 -14.91 -27.35
CA LYS A 55 6.05 -14.63 -27.24
C LYS A 55 6.32 -13.15 -27.00
N LYS A 56 5.43 -12.29 -27.48
CA LYS A 56 5.48 -10.83 -27.33
C LYS A 56 4.06 -10.28 -27.15
N VAL A 57 3.91 -9.25 -26.34
CA VAL A 57 2.64 -8.57 -26.04
C VAL A 57 2.78 -7.06 -26.28
N LYS A 58 1.72 -6.35 -26.66
CA LYS A 58 1.81 -4.88 -26.78
C LYS A 58 1.89 -4.23 -25.40
N LEU A 59 2.57 -3.10 -25.28
CA LEU A 59 2.67 -2.32 -24.05
C LEU A 59 1.28 -2.04 -23.45
N ARG A 60 0.33 -1.55 -24.28
CA ARG A 60 -1.04 -1.24 -23.83
C ARG A 60 -1.77 -2.46 -23.26
N GLU A 61 -1.58 -3.63 -23.86
CA GLU A 61 -2.20 -4.87 -23.41
C GLU A 61 -1.63 -5.29 -22.04
N LEU A 62 -0.30 -5.20 -21.88
CA LEU A 62 0.37 -5.51 -20.62
C LEU A 62 -0.01 -4.52 -19.51
N GLN A 63 -0.02 -3.21 -19.79
CA GLN A 63 -0.46 -2.18 -18.84
C GLN A 63 -1.93 -2.37 -18.42
N SER A 64 -2.80 -2.73 -19.37
CA SER A 64 -4.19 -3.03 -19.05
C SER A 64 -4.32 -4.24 -18.14
N LEU A 65 -3.54 -5.30 -18.35
CA LEU A 65 -3.51 -6.43 -17.42
C LEU A 65 -2.98 -6.01 -16.05
N ILE A 66 -1.87 -5.27 -15.97
CA ILE A 66 -1.30 -4.78 -14.71
C ILE A 66 -2.34 -3.97 -13.92
N GLY A 67 -3.13 -3.11 -14.58
CA GLY A 67 -4.21 -2.36 -13.95
C GLY A 67 -5.26 -3.27 -13.30
N LEU A 68 -5.66 -4.33 -14.01
CA LEU A 68 -6.60 -5.31 -13.48
C LEU A 68 -6.02 -6.11 -12.31
N LEU A 69 -4.74 -6.51 -12.39
CA LEU A 69 -4.05 -7.22 -11.30
C LEU A 69 -3.88 -6.34 -10.07
N ASN A 70 -3.56 -5.06 -10.26
CA ASN A 70 -3.48 -4.09 -9.16
C ASN A 70 -4.84 -3.88 -8.48
N PHE A 71 -5.93 -3.90 -9.24
CA PHE A 71 -7.28 -3.91 -8.67
C PHE A 71 -7.53 -5.21 -7.88
N ALA A 72 -7.17 -6.37 -8.44
CA ALA A 72 -7.30 -7.67 -7.77
C ALA A 72 -6.52 -7.76 -6.45
N CYS A 73 -5.40 -7.03 -6.31
CA CYS A 73 -4.62 -6.97 -5.07
C CYS A 73 -5.43 -6.47 -3.85
N GLN A 74 -6.59 -5.84 -4.03
CA GLN A 74 -7.47 -5.43 -2.92
C GLN A 74 -8.04 -6.64 -2.15
N VAL A 75 -8.22 -7.78 -2.82
CA VAL A 75 -8.75 -9.02 -2.22
C VAL A 75 -7.77 -10.19 -2.34
N VAL A 76 -6.67 -10.00 -3.07
CA VAL A 76 -5.56 -10.95 -3.19
C VAL A 76 -4.29 -10.25 -2.69
N VAL A 77 -4.21 -10.08 -1.38
CA VAL A 77 -3.11 -9.35 -0.70
C VAL A 77 -1.70 -9.79 -1.15
N PRO A 78 -1.36 -11.11 -1.25
CA PRO A 78 -0.01 -11.52 -1.68
C PRO A 78 0.29 -11.25 -3.15
N GLY A 79 -0.72 -10.96 -3.98
CA GLY A 79 -0.58 -10.78 -5.42
C GLY A 79 0.34 -9.62 -5.82
N ARG A 80 0.45 -8.58 -4.99
CA ARG A 80 1.19 -7.35 -5.32
C ARG A 80 2.67 -7.59 -5.61
N ALA A 81 3.29 -8.57 -4.95
CA ALA A 81 4.69 -8.92 -5.19
C ALA A 81 4.93 -9.36 -6.65
N PHE A 82 3.97 -10.07 -7.23
CA PHE A 82 4.04 -10.65 -8.58
C PHE A 82 3.68 -9.64 -9.69
N CYS A 83 3.20 -8.45 -9.34
CA CYS A 83 3.01 -7.35 -10.30
C CYS A 83 4.33 -6.64 -10.65
N ARG A 84 5.34 -6.68 -9.76
CA ARG A 84 6.52 -5.82 -9.88
C ARG A 84 7.29 -6.07 -11.17
N ARG A 85 7.53 -7.33 -11.51
CA ARG A 85 8.25 -7.72 -12.74
C ARG A 85 7.51 -7.31 -14.00
N LEU A 86 6.18 -7.44 -14.00
CA LEU A 86 5.33 -7.01 -15.11
C LEU A 86 5.43 -5.48 -15.30
N ILE A 87 5.42 -4.71 -14.21
CA ILE A 87 5.60 -3.25 -14.23
C ILE A 87 7.00 -2.91 -14.76
N ASP A 88 8.04 -3.56 -14.29
CA ASP A 88 9.41 -3.32 -14.76
C ASP A 88 9.59 -3.61 -16.24
N ALA A 89 8.89 -4.61 -16.77
CA ALA A 89 8.89 -4.89 -18.21
C ALA A 89 8.28 -3.77 -19.07
N THR A 90 7.48 -2.87 -18.46
CA THR A 90 6.92 -1.68 -19.13
C THR A 90 7.86 -0.47 -19.10
N CYS A 91 8.85 -0.46 -18.20
CA CYS A 91 9.78 0.64 -18.07
C CYS A 91 10.57 0.87 -19.36
N ASN A 92 10.80 2.15 -19.71
CA ASN A 92 11.52 2.57 -20.92
C ASN A 92 10.87 2.21 -22.27
N VAL A 93 9.66 1.65 -22.28
CA VAL A 93 8.87 1.43 -23.49
C VAL A 93 7.92 2.61 -23.69
N LYS A 94 8.12 3.39 -24.76
CA LYS A 94 7.43 4.68 -24.94
C LYS A 94 6.04 4.56 -25.55
N GLU A 95 5.89 3.77 -26.61
CA GLU A 95 4.66 3.73 -27.39
C GLU A 95 3.76 2.55 -27.05
N ALA A 96 2.45 2.80 -27.03
CA ALA A 96 1.42 1.82 -26.66
C ALA A 96 1.41 0.54 -27.54
N TRP A 97 1.82 0.65 -28.80
CA TRP A 97 1.87 -0.47 -29.76
C TRP A 97 3.22 -1.22 -29.76
N HIS A 98 4.23 -0.72 -29.05
CA HIS A 98 5.50 -1.42 -28.92
C HIS A 98 5.32 -2.78 -28.26
N ARG A 99 6.10 -3.76 -28.72
CA ARG A 99 6.00 -5.15 -28.28
C ARG A 99 7.06 -5.46 -27.22
N ILE A 100 6.62 -5.93 -26.07
CA ILE A 100 7.44 -6.40 -24.96
C ILE A 100 7.58 -7.91 -25.10
N ARG A 101 8.79 -8.44 -24.89
CA ARG A 101 9.01 -9.89 -24.84
C ARG A 101 8.42 -10.44 -23.55
N VAL A 102 7.59 -11.47 -23.67
CA VAL A 102 7.07 -12.20 -22.51
C VAL A 102 8.16 -13.18 -22.07
N SER A 103 8.85 -12.88 -20.96
CA SER A 103 9.92 -13.72 -20.43
C SER A 103 9.37 -14.94 -19.68
N SER A 104 10.22 -15.94 -19.40
CA SER A 104 9.87 -17.10 -18.58
C SER A 104 9.36 -16.68 -17.20
N GLU A 105 10.07 -15.76 -16.57
CA GLU A 105 9.79 -15.30 -15.20
C GLU A 105 8.46 -14.53 -15.14
N MET A 106 8.13 -13.77 -16.21
CA MET A 106 6.81 -13.16 -16.32
C MET A 106 5.71 -14.21 -16.43
N LYS A 107 5.95 -15.33 -17.13
CA LYS A 107 4.98 -16.42 -17.22
C LYS A 107 4.80 -17.12 -15.89
N ASP A 108 5.86 -17.31 -15.13
CA ASP A 108 5.79 -17.89 -13.79
C ASP A 108 4.95 -17.00 -12.85
N ASP A 109 5.20 -15.69 -12.84
CA ASP A 109 4.39 -14.73 -12.06
C ASP A 109 2.91 -14.77 -12.49
N LEU A 110 2.63 -14.84 -13.79
CA LEU A 110 1.28 -14.94 -14.33
C LEU A 110 0.59 -16.26 -14.00
N GLN A 111 1.35 -17.36 -13.92
CA GLN A 111 0.83 -18.67 -13.51
C GLN A 111 0.47 -18.68 -12.02
N ILE A 112 1.29 -18.05 -11.17
CA ILE A 112 0.97 -17.83 -9.76
C ILE A 112 -0.30 -16.99 -9.62
N TRP A 113 -0.46 -15.95 -10.44
CA TRP A 113 -1.70 -15.18 -10.48
C TRP A 113 -2.93 -16.03 -10.82
N LEU A 114 -2.83 -17.00 -11.74
CA LEU A 114 -3.94 -17.92 -12.01
C LEU A 114 -4.29 -18.76 -10.78
N SER A 115 -3.28 -19.27 -10.05
CA SER A 115 -3.50 -20.01 -8.79
C SER A 115 -4.19 -19.11 -7.75
N PHE A 116 -3.73 -17.88 -7.56
CA PHE A 116 -4.38 -16.95 -6.65
C PHE A 116 -5.84 -16.64 -7.01
N LEU A 117 -6.14 -16.44 -8.30
CA LEU A 117 -7.49 -16.17 -8.76
C LEU A 117 -8.43 -17.39 -8.69
N ASN A 118 -7.87 -18.60 -8.52
CA ASN A 118 -8.64 -19.83 -8.32
C ASN A 118 -8.83 -20.14 -6.84
N GLU A 119 -7.79 -19.96 -6.03
CA GLU A 119 -7.70 -20.49 -4.67
C GLU A 119 -7.85 -19.42 -3.59
N TYR A 120 -7.49 -18.16 -3.89
CA TYR A 120 -7.43 -17.06 -2.90
C TYR A 120 -8.56 -16.03 -3.03
N ASN A 121 -9.40 -16.10 -4.07
CA ASN A 121 -10.50 -15.17 -4.22
C ASN A 121 -11.61 -15.48 -3.20
N GLY A 122 -11.80 -14.56 -2.24
CA GLY A 122 -12.69 -14.76 -1.08
C GLY A 122 -11.97 -15.25 0.17
N VAL A 123 -10.69 -15.59 0.10
CA VAL A 123 -9.93 -15.97 1.31
C VAL A 123 -9.57 -14.76 2.17
N SER A 124 -9.58 -13.55 1.60
CA SER A 124 -9.48 -12.33 2.40
C SER A 124 -10.72 -12.18 3.27
N VAL A 125 -10.59 -12.63 4.52
CA VAL A 125 -11.45 -12.22 5.63
C VAL A 125 -11.55 -10.70 5.57
N MET A 126 -12.75 -10.17 5.74
CA MET A 126 -12.95 -8.74 5.98
C MET A 126 -12.04 -8.38 7.14
N LEU A 127 -10.83 -7.88 6.83
CA LEU A 127 -9.78 -7.68 7.83
C LEU A 127 -10.44 -6.82 8.88
N ASP A 128 -10.53 -7.32 10.11
CA ASP A 128 -11.01 -6.52 11.22
C ASP A 128 -10.14 -5.27 11.20
N LEU A 129 -10.73 -4.16 10.76
CA LEU A 129 -10.14 -2.82 10.82
C LEU A 129 -10.12 -2.35 12.29
N LEU A 130 -10.00 -3.28 13.23
CA LEU A 130 -9.51 -3.02 14.56
C LEU A 130 -8.03 -2.69 14.39
N TRP A 131 -7.77 -1.39 14.30
CA TRP A 131 -6.45 -0.82 14.51
C TRP A 131 -5.91 -1.32 15.85
N THR A 132 -5.24 -2.47 15.80
CA THR A 132 -4.61 -3.07 16.96
C THR A 132 -3.15 -2.66 16.86
N SER A 133 -2.65 -1.90 17.83
CA SER A 133 -1.24 -1.46 17.80
C SER A 133 -0.31 -2.67 17.72
N ASN A 134 0.84 -2.52 17.05
CA ASN A 134 1.88 -3.56 16.97
C ASN A 134 2.33 -4.08 18.35
N GLU A 135 2.09 -3.31 19.41
CA GLU A 135 2.32 -3.67 20.81
C GLU A 135 1.52 -4.92 21.23
N THR A 136 0.39 -5.19 20.56
CA THR A 136 -0.50 -6.31 20.87
C THR A 136 -0.16 -7.58 20.09
N ILE A 137 0.34 -7.46 18.84
CA ILE A 137 0.60 -8.61 17.95
C ILE A 137 2.07 -9.07 18.04
N GLN A 138 2.99 -8.18 18.45
CA GLN A 138 4.42 -8.48 18.57
C GLN A 138 5.02 -9.20 17.35
N LEU A 139 4.55 -8.88 16.13
CA LEU A 139 5.05 -9.46 14.88
C LEU A 139 6.06 -8.52 14.22
N TYR A 140 7.30 -8.97 14.09
CA TYR A 140 8.35 -8.27 13.34
C TYR A 140 8.97 -9.21 12.32
N THR A 141 9.08 -8.77 11.07
CA THR A 141 9.72 -9.54 10.00
C THR A 141 10.78 -8.70 9.32
N ASP A 142 11.96 -9.27 9.09
CA ASP A 142 13.01 -8.64 8.31
C ASP A 142 13.59 -9.64 7.31
N SER A 143 14.07 -9.13 6.17
CA SER A 143 14.61 -9.94 5.09
C SER A 143 15.80 -9.23 4.45
N ALA A 144 16.88 -9.96 4.23
CA ALA A 144 18.10 -9.41 3.63
C ALA A 144 18.47 -10.20 2.38
N GLY A 145 18.66 -9.54 1.22
CA GLY A 145 18.95 -10.23 -0.04
C GLY A 145 20.43 -10.62 -0.22
N GLY A 146 20.74 -11.76 -0.85
CA GLY A 146 22.12 -12.17 -1.19
C GLY A 146 22.41 -13.65 -0.91
N SER A 147 23.52 -14.16 -1.46
CA SER A 147 23.89 -15.59 -1.45
C SER A 147 24.16 -16.19 -0.05
N ASN A 148 24.34 -15.34 0.96
CA ASN A 148 24.55 -15.75 2.35
C ASN A 148 23.65 -14.96 3.32
N ARG A 149 22.47 -14.55 2.86
CA ARG A 149 21.49 -13.83 3.67
C ARG A 149 20.20 -14.66 3.82
N GLY A 150 19.22 -14.12 4.53
CA GLY A 150 18.01 -14.86 4.91
C GLY A 150 16.88 -13.95 5.35
N PHE A 151 15.92 -14.53 6.05
CA PHE A 151 14.85 -13.79 6.72
C PHE A 151 14.84 -14.11 8.22
N GLY A 152 14.31 -13.17 9.00
CA GLY A 152 14.02 -13.31 10.41
C GLY A 152 12.56 -12.97 10.69
N ILE A 153 11.92 -13.74 11.54
CA ILE A 153 10.55 -13.52 12.02
C ILE A 153 10.59 -13.56 13.55
N TYR A 154 10.02 -12.55 14.20
CA TYR A 154 9.72 -12.54 15.62
C TYR A 154 8.20 -12.44 15.78
N PHE A 155 7.63 -13.29 16.61
CA PHE A 155 6.22 -13.29 16.95
C PHE A 155 6.06 -13.69 18.42
N ASP A 156 5.48 -12.79 19.23
CA ASP A 156 5.06 -13.08 20.61
C ASP A 156 6.15 -13.77 21.47
N GLY A 157 7.31 -13.12 21.58
CA GLY A 157 8.46 -13.64 22.36
C GLY A 157 9.23 -14.79 21.70
N LYS A 158 8.78 -15.30 20.56
CA LYS A 158 9.45 -16.36 19.80
C LYS A 158 10.06 -15.81 18.53
N TRP A 159 11.20 -16.36 18.12
CA TRP A 159 11.84 -15.97 16.89
C TRP A 159 12.26 -17.19 16.07
N SER A 160 12.30 -17.00 14.75
CA SER A 160 12.79 -17.97 13.79
C SER A 160 13.57 -17.25 12.70
N GLN A 161 14.57 -17.93 12.15
CA GLN A 161 15.34 -17.42 11.02
C GLN A 161 15.65 -18.56 10.06
N ALA A 162 15.76 -18.23 8.78
CA ALA A 162 16.30 -19.16 7.79
C ALA A 162 17.09 -18.43 6.72
N CYS A 163 18.11 -19.10 6.20
CA CYS A 163 18.87 -18.64 5.05
C CYS A 163 18.06 -18.87 3.76
N TRP A 164 18.27 -18.01 2.76
CA TRP A 164 17.71 -18.27 1.43
C TRP A 164 18.30 -19.55 0.84
N PRO A 165 17.52 -20.33 0.09
CA PRO A 165 18.05 -21.43 -0.71
C PRO A 165 19.18 -20.94 -1.62
N ARG A 166 20.29 -21.69 -1.70
CA ARG A 166 21.45 -21.31 -2.53
C ARG A 166 21.09 -21.13 -4.00
N GLU A 167 20.07 -21.83 -4.47
CA GLU A 167 19.49 -21.75 -5.81
C GLU A 167 18.95 -20.35 -6.17
N TRP A 168 18.52 -19.57 -5.17
CA TRP A 168 17.95 -18.23 -5.38
C TRP A 168 19.02 -17.16 -5.63
N SER A 169 20.30 -17.49 -5.41
CA SER A 169 21.42 -16.56 -5.60
C SER A 169 21.78 -16.31 -7.08
N GLN A 170 21.33 -17.17 -8.01
CA GLN A 170 21.73 -17.08 -9.42
C GLN A 170 20.86 -16.12 -10.25
N ASN A 171 19.68 -15.73 -9.75
CA ASN A 171 18.73 -14.84 -10.45
C ASN A 171 18.26 -13.64 -9.62
N ALA A 172 18.93 -13.34 -8.50
CA ALA A 172 18.59 -12.18 -7.68
C ALA A 172 18.90 -10.90 -8.46
N LEU A 173 17.83 -10.24 -8.91
CA LEU A 173 17.79 -8.87 -9.42
C LEU A 173 18.83 -8.01 -8.70
N GLN A 174 19.62 -7.25 -9.47
CA GLN A 174 20.49 -6.20 -8.94
C GLN A 174 19.64 -5.17 -8.18
N THR A 175 19.32 -5.46 -6.93
CA THR A 175 18.80 -4.46 -6.00
C THR A 175 19.94 -3.57 -5.60
N VAL A 176 19.69 -2.27 -5.78
CA VAL A 176 20.49 -1.14 -5.34
C VAL A 176 21.10 -1.44 -3.98
N SER A 177 22.42 -1.47 -3.93
CA SER A 177 23.19 -1.58 -2.71
C SER A 177 22.85 -0.41 -1.79
N THR A 178 22.08 -0.66 -0.72
CA THR A 178 22.15 0.21 0.44
C THR A 178 23.41 -0.17 1.20
N THR A 179 24.39 0.72 1.13
CA THR A 179 25.68 0.60 1.81
C THR A 179 25.48 0.12 3.25
N SER A 180 26.14 -0.99 3.58
CA SER A 180 26.23 -1.54 4.93
C SER A 180 26.58 -0.46 5.93
N ARG A 181 25.76 -0.28 6.96
CA ARG A 181 26.21 0.37 8.21
C ARG A 181 26.69 -0.73 9.16
N GLN A 182 27.99 -0.77 9.37
CA GLN A 182 28.57 -1.41 10.55
C GLN A 182 28.03 -0.68 11.78
N GLY A 183 27.19 -1.35 12.56
CA GLY A 183 26.79 -0.92 13.90
C GLY A 183 27.40 -1.88 14.90
N THR A 184 28.37 -1.42 15.67
CA THR A 184 28.80 -2.07 16.91
C THR A 184 27.62 -2.06 17.88
N TYR A 185 26.98 -3.20 18.10
CA TYR A 185 25.94 -3.34 19.11
C TYR A 185 26.59 -3.24 20.50
N SER A 186 26.46 -2.09 21.15
CA SER A 186 26.68 -1.99 22.59
C SER A 186 25.43 -2.52 23.30
N ASN A 187 25.62 -3.37 24.32
CA ASN A 187 24.54 -3.97 25.12
C ASN A 187 23.81 -2.97 26.07
N ALA A 188 23.96 -1.66 25.86
CA ALA A 188 23.32 -0.64 26.67
C ALA A 188 22.07 -0.13 25.95
N LYS A 189 20.93 -0.08 26.66
CA LYS A 189 19.69 0.51 26.13
C LYS A 189 19.97 1.96 25.69
N PRO A 190 19.65 2.34 24.45
CA PRO A 190 19.87 3.70 23.98
C PRO A 190 19.01 4.67 24.82
N THR A 191 19.60 5.80 25.19
CA THR A 191 18.89 6.91 25.83
C THR A 191 17.82 7.47 24.89
N MET A 192 16.77 8.08 25.47
CA MET A 192 15.64 8.62 24.70
C MET A 192 16.10 9.66 23.66
N GLU A 193 17.14 10.42 23.97
CA GLU A 193 17.76 11.40 23.06
C GLU A 193 18.37 10.75 21.81
N ILE A 194 18.95 9.55 21.93
CA ILE A 194 19.52 8.81 20.80
C ILE A 194 18.40 8.27 19.91
N LEU A 195 17.32 7.79 20.52
CA LEU A 195 16.13 7.34 19.81
C LEU A 195 15.46 8.50 19.06
N ASP A 196 15.34 9.68 19.67
CA ASP A 196 14.77 10.87 19.05
C ASP A 196 15.59 11.34 17.83
N VAL A 197 16.91 11.27 17.91
CA VAL A 197 17.80 11.58 16.79
C VAL A 197 17.63 10.59 15.64
N GLU A 198 17.53 9.29 15.94
CA GLU A 198 17.35 8.27 14.91
C GLU A 198 15.93 8.29 14.31
N VAL A 199 14.90 8.58 15.10
CA VAL A 199 13.52 8.81 14.62
C VAL A 199 13.49 9.97 13.63
N LYS A 200 14.06 11.13 13.99
CA LYS A 200 14.14 12.29 13.08
C LYS A 200 14.84 11.95 11.76
N LYS A 201 15.90 11.16 11.84
CA LYS A 201 16.67 10.72 10.69
C LYS A 201 15.90 9.74 9.79
N LEU A 202 15.25 8.74 10.38
CA LEU A 202 14.45 7.75 9.65
C LEU A 202 13.22 8.38 9.00
N VAL A 203 12.53 9.28 9.71
CA VAL A 203 11.41 10.05 9.16
C VAL A 203 11.90 10.89 7.97
N HIS A 204 13.04 11.57 8.09
CA HIS A 204 13.63 12.36 6.99
C HIS A 204 14.01 11.52 5.76
N PHE A 205 14.45 10.27 5.94
CA PHE A 205 14.80 9.35 4.84
C PHE A 205 13.58 8.64 4.22
N SER A 206 12.49 8.51 4.95
CA SER A 206 11.28 7.80 4.49
C SER A 206 10.44 8.58 3.47
N MET A 207 10.64 9.91 3.37
CA MET A 207 9.81 10.80 2.56
C MET A 207 10.63 11.54 1.51
N ALA A 208 10.06 11.72 0.30
CA ALA A 208 10.68 12.56 -0.71
C ALA A 208 10.81 14.01 -0.22
N LYS A 209 11.90 14.71 -0.60
CA LYS A 209 12.19 16.10 -0.17
C LYS A 209 11.01 17.06 -0.37
N ASN A 210 10.25 16.89 -1.45
CA ASN A 210 9.08 17.72 -1.76
C ASN A 210 7.95 17.48 -0.76
N THR A 211 7.69 16.22 -0.38
CA THR A 211 6.68 15.85 0.61
C THR A 211 7.04 16.38 1.99
N TRP A 212 8.32 16.29 2.39
CA TRP A 212 8.81 16.87 3.65
C TRP A 212 8.59 18.38 3.72
N LYS A 213 8.88 19.09 2.62
CA LYS A 213 8.66 20.52 2.52
C LYS A 213 7.17 20.87 2.70
N THR A 214 6.29 20.13 2.05
CA THR A 214 4.83 20.32 2.17
C THR A 214 4.33 20.06 3.58
N TYR A 215 4.79 19.00 4.25
CA TYR A 215 4.35 18.64 5.59
C TYR A 215 4.89 19.63 6.63
N LYS A 216 6.14 20.08 6.47
CA LYS A 216 6.70 21.16 7.28
C LYS A 216 5.86 22.44 7.15
N THR A 217 5.48 22.83 5.94
CA THR A 217 4.62 24.01 5.72
C THR A 217 3.22 23.81 6.33
N ALA A 218 2.69 22.59 6.31
CA ALA A 218 1.43 22.26 6.98
C ALA A 218 1.52 22.44 8.51
N LEU A 219 2.59 21.92 9.13
CA LEU A 219 2.85 22.07 10.57
C LEU A 219 3.09 23.53 10.98
N GLU A 220 3.83 24.29 10.17
CA GLU A 220 4.03 25.74 10.39
C GLU A 220 2.69 26.51 10.30
N SER A 221 1.82 26.12 9.36
CA SER A 221 0.48 26.71 9.23
C SER A 221 -0.42 26.37 10.43
N LEU A 222 -0.32 25.14 10.95
CA LEU A 222 -1.04 24.71 12.15
C LEU A 222 -0.54 25.45 13.40
N ALA A 223 0.79 25.63 13.55
CA ALA A 223 1.38 26.37 14.65
C ALA A 223 1.01 27.87 14.62
N LYS A 224 0.89 28.43 13.40
CA LYS A 224 0.39 29.81 13.23
C LYS A 224 -1.07 29.91 13.67
N PHE A 225 -1.92 28.99 13.20
CA PHE A 225 -3.33 28.90 13.59
C PHE A 225 -3.48 28.73 15.11
N SER A 226 -2.72 27.83 15.74
CA SER A 226 -2.81 27.62 17.19
C SER A 226 -2.43 28.86 17.98
N LYS A 227 -1.41 29.60 17.53
CA LYS A 227 -0.98 30.85 18.17
C LYS A 227 -1.96 32.01 17.97
N GLU A 228 -2.60 32.07 16.81
CA GLU A 228 -3.54 33.15 16.44
C GLU A 228 -4.87 33.04 17.20
N TYR A 229 -5.27 31.82 17.55
CA TYR A 229 -6.53 31.54 18.26
C TYR A 229 -6.34 31.03 19.70
N ASP A 230 -5.12 31.13 20.24
CA ASP A 230 -4.74 30.67 21.58
C ASP A 230 -5.21 29.24 21.90
N LEU A 231 -5.05 28.35 20.91
CA LEU A 231 -5.48 26.96 21.00
C LEU A 231 -4.35 26.08 21.53
N ASN A 232 -4.63 25.34 22.60
CA ASN A 232 -3.75 24.29 23.07
C ASN A 232 -3.92 23.02 22.21
N VAL A 233 -3.12 22.91 21.15
CA VAL A 233 -3.14 21.75 20.26
C VAL A 233 -2.33 20.62 20.90
N SER A 234 -3.04 19.63 21.45
CA SER A 234 -2.45 18.36 21.90
C SER A 234 -2.59 17.28 20.83
N TRP A 235 -1.65 16.33 20.83
CA TRP A 235 -1.68 15.16 19.95
C TRP A 235 -2.36 13.98 20.68
N PRO A 236 -3.33 13.29 20.06
CA PRO A 236 -3.90 13.51 18.72
C PRO A 236 -4.80 14.75 18.63
N ILE A 237 -4.75 15.46 17.49
CA ILE A 237 -5.54 16.69 17.27
C ILE A 237 -7.04 16.37 17.32
N GLN A 238 -7.77 17.10 18.15
CA GLN A 238 -9.22 16.95 18.28
C GLN A 238 -9.94 17.36 16.98
N ILE A 239 -11.04 16.66 16.66
CA ILE A 239 -11.77 16.82 15.39
C ILE A 239 -12.33 18.24 15.20
N ASP A 240 -12.70 18.92 16.27
CA ASP A 240 -13.21 20.29 16.27
C ASP A 240 -12.10 21.29 15.91
N VAL A 241 -10.88 21.09 16.43
CA VAL A 241 -9.70 21.89 16.09
C VAL A 241 -9.31 21.66 14.64
N LEU A 242 -9.35 20.42 14.16
CA LEU A 242 -9.04 20.06 12.78
C LEU A 242 -10.05 20.70 11.80
N THR A 243 -11.33 20.68 12.13
CA THR A 243 -12.39 21.27 11.28
C THR A 243 -12.23 22.79 11.17
N ARG A 244 -11.91 23.47 12.28
CA ARG A 244 -11.61 24.92 12.28
C ARG A 244 -10.32 25.24 11.53
N PHE A 245 -9.33 24.37 11.60
CA PHE A 245 -8.09 24.51 10.83
C PHE A 245 -8.33 24.35 9.31
N ILE A 246 -9.17 23.40 8.88
CA ILE A 246 -9.57 23.25 7.48
C ILE A 246 -10.26 24.53 6.97
N ALA A 247 -11.18 25.08 7.77
CA ALA A 247 -11.84 26.34 7.46
C ALA A 247 -10.84 27.51 7.36
N TYR A 248 -9.85 27.58 8.26
CA TYR A 248 -8.77 28.57 8.23
C TYR A 248 -7.92 28.47 6.96
N LEU A 249 -7.55 27.26 6.53
CA LEU A 249 -6.78 27.05 5.30
C LEU A 249 -7.59 27.44 4.06
N SER A 250 -8.87 27.11 4.03
CA SER A 250 -9.78 27.51 2.95
C SER A 250 -9.97 29.03 2.90
N TYR A 251 -10.12 29.68 4.06
CA TYR A 251 -10.23 31.14 4.16
C TYR A 251 -8.94 31.86 3.72
N SER A 252 -7.79 31.22 3.93
CA SER A 252 -6.48 31.69 3.46
C SER A 252 -6.25 31.52 1.96
N GLY A 253 -7.25 31.04 1.21
CA GLY A 253 -7.22 30.92 -0.25
C GLY A 253 -6.55 29.65 -0.79
N LEU A 254 -6.32 28.64 0.06
CA LEU A 254 -5.73 27.36 -0.38
C LEU A 254 -6.76 26.49 -1.10
N THR A 255 -6.31 25.78 -2.14
CA THR A 255 -7.17 24.85 -2.88
C THR A 255 -7.47 23.59 -2.07
N SER A 256 -8.59 22.93 -2.35
CA SER A 256 -8.98 21.68 -1.69
C SER A 256 -7.91 20.58 -1.83
N SER A 257 -7.18 20.54 -2.95
CA SER A 257 -6.07 19.59 -3.14
C SER A 257 -4.89 19.87 -2.19
N THR A 258 -4.56 21.14 -1.96
CA THR A 258 -3.50 21.55 -1.04
C THR A 258 -3.90 21.29 0.40
N ILE A 259 -5.15 21.57 0.76
CA ILE A 259 -5.71 21.30 2.09
C ILE A 259 -5.65 19.80 2.41
N ASN A 260 -6.08 18.94 1.49
CA ASN A 260 -5.99 17.48 1.68
C ASN A 260 -4.53 17.01 1.87
N THR A 261 -3.59 17.62 1.14
CA THR A 261 -2.17 17.28 1.28
C THR A 261 -1.62 17.72 2.65
N TYR A 262 -2.07 18.86 3.17
CA TYR A 262 -1.70 19.35 4.50
C TYR A 262 -2.30 18.47 5.61
N LEU A 263 -3.54 18.03 5.43
CA LEU A 263 -4.21 17.11 6.36
C LEU A 263 -3.48 15.76 6.42
N SER A 264 -3.05 15.21 5.29
CA SER A 264 -2.24 13.98 5.29
C SER A 264 -0.90 14.14 6.01
N GLY A 265 -0.29 15.33 5.95
CA GLY A 265 0.97 15.61 6.65
C GLY A 265 0.83 15.84 8.14
N ILE A 266 -0.38 16.15 8.58
CA ILE A 266 -0.71 16.38 9.99
C ILE A 266 -1.29 15.09 10.58
N SER A 267 -2.04 14.26 9.87
CA SER A 267 -2.69 13.04 10.40
C SER A 267 -1.75 11.89 10.82
N HIS A 268 -0.44 12.10 10.87
CA HIS A 268 0.59 11.10 11.16
C HIS A 268 1.28 11.35 12.51
#